data_AF-A0A7C6USH6-F1
#
_entry.id   AF-A0A7C6USH6-F1
#
_cell.length_a   1.000
_cell.length_b   1.000
_cell.length_c   1.000
_cell.angle_alpha   90.00
_cell.angle_beta   90.00
_cell.angle_gamma   90.00
#
_symmetry.space_group_name_H-M   'P 1'
#
loop_
_entity.id
_entity.type
_entity.pdbx_description
1 polymer ?
#
loop_
_entity_poly.entity_id
_entity_poly.type
_entity_poly.pdbx_seq_one_letter_code
_entity_poly.pdbx_strand_id
1 'polypeptide(L)' 'MVWIKRSSLETYSLKQAVHDALEEWSTAKSYFEQVSEPDLVEYAVLRLEAAEKRVSYLLRKAREDSEPP' A
#
# COMPACT_ATOMS: atom_id res chain seq x y z
N MET A 1 -0.38 -32.71 10.38
CA MET A 1 -0.23 -32.10 9.04
C MET A 1 -1.21 -30.94 8.89
N VAL A 2 -0.93 -29.79 9.51
CA VAL A 2 -1.71 -28.55 9.34
C VAL A 2 -0.72 -27.38 9.28
N TRP A 3 0.13 -27.36 8.25
CA TRP A 3 1.09 -26.26 8.04
C TRP A 3 0.88 -25.56 6.69
N ILE A 4 0.15 -26.18 5.77
CA ILE A 4 0.03 -25.70 4.38
C ILE A 4 -1.10 -24.67 4.23
N LYS A 5 -2.14 -24.72 5.07
CA LYS A 5 -3.37 -23.91 4.85
C LYS A 5 -3.25 -22.44 5.29
N ARG A 6 -2.31 -22.10 6.18
CA ARG A 6 -2.16 -20.71 6.69
C ARG A 6 -1.30 -19.84 5.78
N SER A 7 -0.24 -20.42 5.20
CA SER A 7 0.74 -19.68 4.39
C SER A 7 0.15 -19.09 3.10
N SER A 8 -0.67 -19.85 2.35
CA SER A 8 -1.17 -19.39 1.05
C SER A 8 -2.25 -18.31 1.15
N LEU A 9 -3.03 -18.30 2.24
CA LEU A 9 -4.04 -17.28 2.50
C LEU A 9 -3.41 -15.95 2.93
N GLU A 10 -2.34 -16.01 3.71
CA GLU A 10 -1.55 -14.82 4.11
C GLU A 10 -0.89 -14.18 2.89
N THR A 11 -0.29 -14.97 1.98
CA THR A 11 0.31 -14.44 0.74
C THR A 11 -0.74 -13.85 -0.20
N TYR A 12 -1.90 -14.49 -0.33
CA TYR A 12 -3.02 -13.96 -1.12
C TYR A 12 -3.53 -12.64 -0.55
N SER A 13 -3.67 -12.56 0.77
CA SER A 13 -4.06 -11.34 1.48
C SER A 13 -3.02 -10.22 1.34
N LEU A 14 -1.73 -10.55 1.37
CA LEU A 14 -0.67 -9.55 1.18
C LEU A 14 -0.65 -9.00 -0.24
N LYS A 15 -0.83 -9.85 -1.25
CA LYS A 15 -0.93 -9.41 -2.64
C LYS A 15 -2.11 -8.45 -2.85
N GLN A 16 -3.26 -8.75 -2.24
CA GLN A 16 -4.42 -7.85 -2.25
C GLN A 16 -4.12 -6.54 -1.54
N ALA A 17 -3.51 -6.58 -0.36
CA ALA A 17 -3.14 -5.38 0.37
C ALA A 17 -2.18 -4.46 -0.42
N VAL A 18 -1.23 -5.04 -1.17
CA VAL A 18 -0.35 -4.29 -2.09
C VAL A 18 -1.15 -3.63 -3.21
N HIS A 19 -2.09 -4.37 -3.82
CA HIS A 19 -2.94 -3.83 -4.89
C HIS A 19 -3.78 -2.65 -4.37
N ASP A 20 -4.46 -2.82 -3.25
CA ASP A 20 -5.29 -1.78 -2.63
C ASP A 20 -4.46 -0.53 -2.30
N ALA A 21 -3.24 -0.72 -1.77
CA ALA A 21 -2.34 0.39 -1.46
C ALA A 21 -1.88 1.16 -2.71
N LEU A 22 -1.68 0.48 -3.84
CA LEU A 22 -1.33 1.12 -5.11
C LEU A 22 -2.52 1.91 -5.70
N GLU A 23 -3.74 1.40 -5.57
CA GLU A 23 -4.95 2.13 -5.95
C GLU A 23 -5.16 3.37 -5.08
N GLU A 24 -4.95 3.24 -3.76
CA GLU A 24 -4.99 4.35 -2.80
C GLU A 24 -3.94 5.42 -3.14
N TRP A 25 -2.70 5.01 -3.42
CA TRP A 25 -1.63 5.92 -3.84
C TRP A 25 -1.96 6.64 -5.14
N SER A 26 -2.46 5.92 -6.14
CA SER A 26 -2.90 6.52 -7.42
C SER A 26 -3.98 7.58 -7.18
N THR A 27 -4.97 7.27 -6.35
CA THR A 27 -6.05 8.18 -5.98
C THR A 27 -5.53 9.41 -5.23
N ALA A 28 -4.63 9.22 -4.27
CA ALA A 28 -4.01 10.31 -3.50
C ALA A 28 -3.17 11.23 -4.41
N LYS A 29 -2.42 10.65 -5.34
CA LYS A 29 -1.64 11.38 -6.34
C LYS A 29 -2.52 12.21 -7.25
N SER A 30 -3.59 11.62 -7.80
CA SER A 30 -4.55 12.36 -8.62
C SER A 30 -5.23 13.49 -7.85
N TYR A 31 -5.55 13.29 -6.57
CA TYR A 31 -6.10 14.34 -5.72
C TYR A 31 -5.10 15.48 -5.50
N PHE A 32 -3.85 15.17 -5.15
CA PHE A 32 -2.78 16.15 -4.99
C PHE A 32 -2.52 16.95 -6.28
N GLU A 33 -2.60 16.33 -7.45
CA GLU A 33 -2.43 17.02 -8.73
C GLU A 33 -3.59 17.96 -9.10
N GLN A 34 -4.78 17.73 -8.55
CA GLN A 34 -6.01 18.47 -8.90
C GLN A 34 -6.45 19.47 -7.82
N VAL A 35 -5.97 19.35 -6.59
CA VAL A 35 -6.36 20.22 -5.49
C VAL A 35 -5.90 21.66 -5.76
N SER A 36 -6.85 22.59 -5.77
CA SER A 36 -6.60 24.02 -5.94
C SER A 36 -7.00 24.84 -4.72
N GLU A 37 -7.76 24.25 -3.79
CA GLU A 37 -8.16 24.87 -2.52
C GLU A 37 -6.94 24.95 -1.58
N PRO A 38 -6.45 26.16 -1.24
CA PRO A 38 -5.24 26.33 -0.44
C PRO A 38 -5.27 25.58 0.90
N ASP A 39 -6.43 25.56 1.56
CA ASP A 39 -6.60 24.89 2.87
C ASP A 39 -6.52 23.36 2.78
N LEU A 40 -6.62 22.79 1.58
CA LEU A 40 -6.59 21.35 1.34
C LEU A 40 -5.25 20.85 0.77
N VAL A 41 -4.35 21.76 0.38
CA VAL A 41 -3.04 21.38 -0.19
C VAL A 41 -2.22 20.57 0.82
N GLU A 42 -2.14 21.04 2.07
CA GLU A 42 -1.41 20.33 3.13
C GLU A 42 -2.01 18.94 3.37
N TYR A 43 -3.33 18.83 3.40
CA TYR A 43 -4.01 17.54 3.50
C TYR A 43 -3.66 16.61 2.33
N ALA A 44 -3.60 17.14 1.10
CA ALA A 44 -3.24 16.36 -0.08
C ALA A 44 -1.80 15.84 -0.03
N VAL A 45 -0.85 16.66 0.45
CA VAL A 45 0.55 16.26 0.68
C VAL A 45 0.61 15.11 1.70
N LEU A 46 0.00 15.30 2.88
CA LEU A 46 0.00 14.29 3.94
C LEU A 46 -0.63 12.96 3.48
N ARG A 47 -1.71 13.05 2.71
CA ARG A 47 -2.39 11.88 2.15
C ARG A 47 -1.51 11.12 1.16
N LEU A 48 -0.83 11.82 0.26
CA LEU A 48 0.10 11.22 -0.70
C LEU A 48 1.26 10.54 0.02
N GLU A 49 1.92 11.22 0.96
CA GLU A 49 3.03 10.65 1.74
C GLU A 49 2.62 9.40 2.54
N ALA A 50 1.42 9.42 3.13
CA ALA A 50 0.91 8.27 3.87
C ALA A 50 0.72 7.05 2.97
N ALA A 51 0.16 7.25 1.76
CA ALA A 51 -0.02 6.19 0.79
C ALA A 51 1.33 5.64 0.27
N GLU A 52 2.31 6.51 0.01
CA GLU A 52 3.67 6.09 -0.39
C GLU A 52 4.36 5.25 0.68
N LYS A 53 4.26 5.65 1.95
CA LYS A 53 4.79 4.89 3.08
C LYS A 53 4.14 3.52 3.19
N ARG A 54 2.81 3.44 2.99
CA ARG A 54 2.05 2.19 3.02
C ARG A 54 2.47 1.24 1.90
N VAL A 55 2.54 1.71 0.65
CA VAL A 55 3.02 0.93 -0.49
C VAL A 55 4.44 0.42 -0.24
N SER A 56 5.35 1.29 0.18
CA SER A 56 6.74 0.94 0.46
C SER A 56 6.86 -0.17 1.52
N TYR A 57 6.09 -0.06 2.61
CA TYR A 57 6.05 -1.07 3.66
C TYR A 57 5.56 -2.43 3.13
N LEU A 58 4.44 -2.44 2.40
CA LEU A 58 3.83 -3.69 1.93
C LEU A 58 4.68 -4.40 0.88
N LEU A 59 5.35 -3.64 0.00
CA LEU A 59 6.30 -4.22 -0.96
C LEU A 59 7.52 -4.83 -0.27
N ARG A 60 8.05 -4.19 0.78
CA ARG A 60 9.14 -4.76 1.57
C ARG A 60 8.71 -6.06 2.25
N LYS A 61 7.52 -6.07 2.86
CA LYS A 61 6.96 -7.27 3.49
C LYS A 61 6.75 -8.40 2.48
N ALA A 62 6.26 -8.08 1.28
CA ALA A 62 6.07 -9.08 0.22
C ALA A 62 7.39 -9.69 -0.28
N ARG A 63 8.49 -8.94 -0.23
CA ARG A 63 9.83 -9.46 -0.53
C ARG A 63 10.34 -10.38 0.58
N GLU A 64 10.23 -9.94 1.84
CA GLU A 64 10.59 -10.74 3.02
C GLU A 64 9.85 -12.09 3.05
N ASP A 65 8.55 -12.11 2.71
CA ASP A 65 7.76 -13.34 2.64
C ASP A 65 8.12 -14.25 1.46
N SER A 66 8.81 -13.73 0.43
CA SER A 66 9.18 -14.47 -0.78
C SER A 66 10.58 -15.08 -0.75
N GLU A 67 11.43 -14.66 0.20
CA GLU A 67 12.80 -15.11 0.35
C GLU A 67 12.88 -16.22 1.43
N PRO A 68 13.48 -17.40 1.15
CA PRO A 68 13.65 -18.41 2.18
C PRO A 68 14.59 -17.90 3.29
N PRO A 69 14.39 -18.31 4.56
CA PRO A 69 15.21 -17.90 5.69
C PRO A 69 16.68 -18.36 5.59
#